data_AF-A0A381Y811-F1
#
_entry.id   AF-A0A381Y811-F1
#
_cell.length_a   1.000
_cell.length_b   1.000
_cell.length_c   1.000
_cell.angle_alpha   90.00
_cell.angle_beta   90.00
_cell.angle_gamma   90.00
#
_symmetry.space_group_name_H-M   'P 1'
#
loop_
_entity.id
_entity.type
_entity.pdbx_description
1 polymer ?
#
loop_
_entity_poly.entity_id
_entity_poly.type
_entity_poly.pdbx_seq_one_letter_code
_entity_poly.pdbx_strand_id
1 'polypeptide(L)'
;MAKTTNYTDDQVQSITEMYNELGNDGLDQIAESVNKTVRSIRAKLVREGVYVAPVKSTTRKDGPTKKELLRALEVNIGEDIDVTNFMGATKQGIQYLVNTLR
;
A
#
# COMPACT_ATOMS: atom_id res chain seq x y z
N MET A 1 -14.72 33.78 15.43
CA MET A 1 -15.36 32.45 15.53
C MET A 1 -14.40 31.52 16.25
N ALA A 2 -14.74 31.05 17.45
CA ALA A 2 -13.89 30.11 18.19
C ALA A 2 -13.81 28.78 17.41
N LYS A 3 -12.59 28.29 17.19
CA LYS A 3 -12.35 27.01 16.51
C LYS A 3 -12.88 25.90 17.41
N THR A 4 -13.91 25.19 16.99
CA THR A 4 -14.39 23.99 17.72
C THR A 4 -13.26 22.97 17.78
N THR A 5 -12.76 22.70 18.99
CA THR A 5 -11.67 21.76 19.18
C THR A 5 -12.24 20.34 19.19
N ASN A 6 -11.86 19.54 18.19
CA ASN A 6 -12.35 18.16 18.03
C ASN A 6 -11.74 17.15 19.04
N TYR A 7 -10.68 17.56 19.74
CA TYR A 7 -9.91 16.78 20.70
C TYR A 7 -9.58 17.66 21.90
N THR A 8 -9.71 17.16 23.13
CA THR A 8 -9.16 17.83 24.30
C THR A 8 -7.63 17.68 24.33
N ASP A 9 -6.93 18.53 25.06
CA ASP A 9 -5.47 18.43 25.17
C ASP A 9 -5.04 17.08 25.77
N ASP A 10 -5.77 16.59 26.77
CA ASP A 10 -5.58 15.25 27.36
C ASP A 10 -5.74 14.13 26.32
N GLN A 11 -6.71 14.26 25.41
CA GLN A 11 -6.89 13.30 24.31
C GLN A 11 -5.70 13.34 23.33
N VAL A 12 -5.16 14.53 23.03
CA VAL A 12 -4.00 14.64 22.15
C VAL A 12 -2.77 13.99 22.79
N GLN A 13 -2.55 14.24 24.08
CA GLN A 13 -1.47 13.61 24.83
C GLN A 13 -1.61 12.09 24.83
N SER A 14 -2.77 11.58 25.22
CA SER A 14 -3.04 10.13 25.24
C SER A 14 -2.86 9.47 23.87
N ILE A 15 -3.37 10.09 22.78
CA ILE A 15 -3.18 9.59 21.40
C ILE A 15 -1.70 9.50 21.04
N THR A 16 -0.91 10.52 21.41
CA THR A 16 0.50 10.60 21.06
C THR A 16 1.33 9.58 21.84
N GLU A 17 1.07 9.42 23.14
CA GLU A 17 1.71 8.43 24.01
C GLU A 17 1.42 7.01 23.52
N MET A 18 0.15 6.65 23.30
CA MET A 18 -0.21 5.33 22.78
C MET A 18 0.40 5.07 21.39
N TYR A 19 0.48 6.08 20.52
CA TYR A 19 1.10 5.91 19.20
C TYR A 19 2.60 5.66 19.30
N ASN A 20 3.29 6.31 20.24
CA ASN A 20 4.72 6.08 20.46
C ASN A 20 5.01 4.66 20.95
N GLU A 21 4.08 4.05 21.69
CA GLU A 21 4.18 2.67 22.18
C GLU A 21 3.78 1.63 21.13
N LEU A 22 2.65 1.84 20.44
CA LEU A 22 2.04 0.83 19.58
C LEU A 22 2.37 0.99 18.10
N GLY A 23 2.80 2.18 17.68
CA GLY A 23 3.03 2.52 16.28
C GLY A 23 1.79 2.38 15.40
N ASN A 24 2.00 2.04 14.12
CA ASN A 24 0.91 1.91 13.14
C ASN A 24 -0.05 0.76 13.45
N ASP A 25 0.41 -0.28 14.15
CA ASP A 25 -0.39 -1.47 14.46
C ASP A 25 -1.42 -1.20 15.56
N GLY A 26 -1.20 -0.18 16.39
CA GLY A 26 -2.13 0.23 17.45
C GLY A 26 -3.21 1.24 17.05
N LEU A 27 -3.28 1.64 15.78
CA LEU A 27 -4.18 2.73 15.38
C LEU A 27 -5.67 2.42 15.64
N ASP A 28 -6.08 1.16 15.56
CA ASP A 28 -7.44 0.72 15.89
C ASP A 28 -7.72 0.91 17.39
N GLN A 29 -6.80 0.48 18.25
CA GLN A 29 -6.91 0.61 19.71
C GLN A 29 -6.96 2.07 20.15
N ILE A 30 -6.12 2.92 19.54
CA ILE A 30 -6.10 4.36 19.80
C ILE A 30 -7.43 5.00 19.38
N ALA A 31 -8.01 4.56 18.26
CA ALA A 31 -9.28 5.08 17.77
C ALA A 31 -10.44 4.73 18.70
N GLU A 32 -10.47 3.49 19.20
CA GLU A 32 -11.46 3.02 20.17
C GLU A 32 -11.38 3.79 21.50
N SER A 33 -10.18 4.02 22.04
CA SER A 33 -9.99 4.64 23.36
C SER A 33 -10.49 6.10 23.44
N VAL A 34 -10.47 6.83 22.31
CA VAL A 34 -10.98 8.21 22.24
C VAL A 34 -12.28 8.34 21.45
N ASN A 35 -12.91 7.21 21.10
CA ASN A 35 -14.16 7.12 20.33
C ASN A 35 -14.12 7.95 19.03
N LYS A 36 -13.08 7.71 18.21
CA LYS A 36 -12.88 8.30 16.88
C LYS A 36 -12.63 7.22 15.86
N THR A 37 -12.55 7.61 14.59
CA THR A 37 -12.13 6.69 13.52
C THR A 37 -10.61 6.68 13.39
N VAL A 38 -10.04 5.54 12.97
CA VAL A 38 -8.61 5.42 12.61
C VAL A 38 -8.17 6.51 11.64
N ARG A 39 -9.02 6.86 10.67
CA ARG A 39 -8.75 7.93 9.70
C ARG A 39 -8.57 9.28 10.41
N SER A 40 -9.41 9.58 11.39
CA SER A 40 -9.33 10.82 12.19
C SER A 40 -8.09 10.85 13.09
N ILE A 41 -7.73 9.72 13.69
CA ILE A 41 -6.49 9.58 14.49
C ILE A 41 -5.26 9.80 13.63
N ARG A 42 -5.16 9.13 12.48
CA ARG A 42 -4.05 9.33 11.54
C ARG A 42 -3.93 10.80 11.12
N ALA A 43 -5.04 11.44 10.76
CA ALA A 43 -5.04 12.86 10.40
C ALA A 43 -4.59 13.76 11.55
N LYS A 44 -4.90 13.39 12.80
CA LYS A 44 -4.46 14.10 13.99
C LYS A 44 -2.95 13.91 14.21
N LEU A 45 -2.45 12.67 14.22
CA LEU A 45 -1.01 12.37 14.36
C LEU A 45 -0.15 13.02 13.26
N VAL A 46 -0.68 13.14 12.03
CA VAL A 46 -0.01 13.89 10.94
C VAL A 46 0.07 15.38 11.26
N ARG A 47 -0.99 15.98 11.83
CA ARG A 47 -0.97 17.40 12.22
C ARG A 47 -0.05 17.67 13.41
N GLU A 48 0.08 16.71 14.32
CA GLU A 48 1.06 16.75 15.42
C GLU A 48 2.49 16.45 14.95
N GLY A 49 2.67 16.02 13.69
CA GLY A 49 3.99 15.72 13.11
C GLY A 49 4.62 14.40 13.57
N VAL A 50 3.87 13.55 14.27
CA VAL A 50 4.39 12.30 14.89
C VAL A 50 4.15 11.08 14.00
N TYR A 51 3.17 11.13 13.10
CA TYR A 51 2.81 9.98 12.27
C TYR A 51 3.95 9.53 11.33
N VAL A 52 4.34 8.26 11.44
CA VAL A 52 5.29 7.59 10.55
C VAL A 52 4.54 6.68 9.59
N ALA A 53 4.62 6.96 8.28
CA ALA A 53 3.97 6.12 7.27
C ALA A 53 4.60 4.71 7.23
N PRO A 54 3.80 3.64 7.11
CA PRO A 54 4.35 2.29 7.02
C PRO A 54 5.20 2.14 5.77
N VAL A 55 6.33 1.43 5.90
CA VAL A 55 7.19 1.10 4.78
C VAL A 55 6.39 0.27 3.79
N LYS A 56 6.25 0.74 2.55
CA LYS A 56 5.65 -0.06 1.49
C LYS A 56 6.51 -1.32 1.33
N SER A 57 5.92 -2.49 1.55
CA SER A 57 6.59 -3.75 1.27
C SER A 57 6.96 -3.78 -0.21
N THR A 58 8.23 -3.55 -0.54
CA THR A 58 8.78 -3.72 -1.88
C THR A 58 9.11 -5.18 -2.14
N THR A 59 8.36 -6.11 -1.53
CA THR A 59 8.49 -7.54 -1.78
C THR A 59 8.33 -7.75 -3.27
N ARG A 60 9.47 -7.91 -3.94
CA ARG A 60 9.55 -8.34 -5.32
C ARG A 60 8.85 -9.70 -5.28
N LYS A 61 7.62 -9.75 -5.79
CA LYS A 61 6.87 -11.01 -5.83
C LYS A 61 7.75 -12.00 -6.58
N ASP A 62 8.08 -13.12 -5.94
CA ASP A 62 8.88 -14.17 -6.54
C ASP A 62 8.32 -14.55 -7.91
N GLY A 63 9.21 -14.79 -8.87
CA GLY A 63 8.87 -15.13 -10.24
C GLY A 63 9.12 -14.02 -11.27
N PRO A 64 9.02 -14.38 -12.56
CA PRO A 64 9.48 -13.54 -13.67
C PRO A 64 8.73 -12.22 -13.70
N THR A 65 9.40 -11.13 -13.99
CA THR A 65 8.82 -9.82 -14.25
C THR A 65 7.93 -9.86 -15.50
N LYS A 66 7.08 -8.84 -15.66
CA LYS A 66 6.26 -8.70 -16.87
C LYS A 66 7.12 -8.63 -18.14
N LYS A 67 8.28 -7.97 -18.06
CA LYS A 67 9.24 -7.88 -19.17
C LYS A 67 9.83 -9.24 -19.54
N GLU A 68 10.23 -10.02 -18.55
CA GLU A 68 10.73 -11.39 -18.77
C GLU A 68 9.66 -12.29 -19.38
N LEU A 69 8.39 -12.13 -18.97
CA LEU A 69 7.28 -12.88 -19.57
C LEU A 69 6.98 -12.50 -21.02
N LEU A 70 7.02 -11.20 -21.35
CA LEU A 70 6.85 -10.75 -22.74
C LEU A 70 7.97 -11.29 -23.63
N ARG A 71 9.21 -11.26 -23.14
CA ARG A 71 10.36 -11.82 -23.84
C ARG A 71 10.26 -13.33 -24.03
N ALA A 72 9.78 -14.07 -23.01
CA ALA A 72 9.52 -15.50 -23.16
C ALA A 72 8.45 -15.80 -24.21
N LEU A 73 7.45 -14.92 -24.34
CA LEU A 73 6.40 -15.00 -25.34
C LEU A 73 6.95 -14.80 -26.77
N GLU A 74 7.83 -13.80 -26.97
CA GLU A 74 8.57 -13.60 -28.24
C GLU A 74 9.36 -14.86 -28.62
N VAL A 75 10.10 -15.42 -27.67
CA VAL A 75 10.93 -16.62 -27.90
C VAL A 75 10.07 -17.85 -28.26
N ASN A 76 8.92 -18.03 -27.60
CA ASN A 76 8.09 -19.21 -27.82
C ASN A 76 7.35 -19.18 -29.17
N ILE A 77 6.89 -18.01 -29.62
CA ILE A 77 6.05 -17.90 -30.82
C ILE A 77 6.86 -17.46 -32.05
N GLY A 78 7.95 -16.71 -31.86
CA GLY A 78 8.78 -16.14 -32.92
C GLY A 78 8.80 -14.61 -32.89
N GLU A 79 9.83 -14.03 -33.50
CA GLU A 79 10.09 -12.58 -33.53
C GLU A 79 9.06 -11.77 -34.34
N ASP A 80 8.15 -12.44 -35.05
CA ASP A 80 7.11 -11.81 -35.87
C ASP A 80 5.93 -11.26 -35.04
N ILE A 81 5.86 -11.55 -33.74
CA ILE A 81 4.85 -10.99 -32.85
C ILE A 81 5.37 -9.73 -32.16
N ASP A 82 4.68 -8.62 -32.38
CA ASP A 82 4.87 -7.40 -31.61
C ASP A 82 4.23 -7.52 -30.22
N VAL A 83 5.02 -7.95 -29.23
CA VAL A 83 4.56 -8.09 -27.84
C VAL A 83 4.30 -6.79 -27.12
N THR A 84 4.66 -5.63 -27.70
CA THR A 84 4.37 -4.32 -27.08
C THR A 84 2.87 -4.07 -26.99
N ASN A 85 2.07 -4.69 -27.88
CA ASN A 85 0.61 -4.68 -27.81
C ASN A 85 0.05 -5.35 -26.55
N PHE A 86 0.83 -6.20 -25.87
CA PHE A 86 0.44 -6.83 -24.59
C PHE A 86 0.85 -6.01 -23.36
N MET A 87 1.38 -4.80 -23.51
CA MET A 87 1.73 -3.94 -22.37
C MET A 87 0.53 -3.61 -21.48
N GLY A 88 -0.70 -3.60 -22.01
CA GLY A 88 -1.94 -3.45 -21.25
C GLY A 88 -2.40 -4.72 -20.51
N ALA A 89 -1.91 -5.91 -20.89
CA ALA A 89 -2.35 -7.18 -20.31
C ALA A 89 -1.87 -7.37 -18.87
N THR A 90 -2.57 -8.20 -18.08
CA THR A 90 -2.11 -8.51 -16.71
C THR A 90 -0.89 -9.44 -16.75
N LYS A 91 -0.06 -9.40 -15.71
CA LYS A 91 1.08 -10.33 -15.56
C LYS A 91 0.64 -11.80 -15.66
N GLN A 92 -0.51 -12.12 -15.06
CA GLN A 92 -1.09 -13.47 -15.08
C GLN A 92 -1.58 -13.87 -16.48
N GLY A 93 -2.18 -12.94 -17.22
CA GLY A 93 -2.60 -13.20 -18.61
C GLY A 93 -1.42 -13.51 -19.52
N ILE A 94 -0.32 -12.74 -19.41
CA ILE A 94 0.90 -13.00 -20.18
C ILE A 94 1.53 -14.34 -19.78
N GLN A 95 1.58 -14.65 -18.48
CA GLN A 95 2.06 -15.95 -17.98
C GLN A 95 1.23 -17.13 -18.51
N TYR A 96 -0.10 -16.98 -18.57
CA TYR A 96 -1.00 -17.99 -19.13
C TYR A 96 -0.67 -18.26 -20.60
N LEU A 97 -0.49 -17.21 -21.41
CA LEU A 97 -0.11 -17.34 -22.81
C LEU A 97 1.25 -18.03 -22.99
N VAL A 98 2.29 -17.62 -22.26
CA VAL A 98 3.62 -18.27 -22.27
C VAL A 98 3.52 -19.77 -21.96
N ASN A 99 2.63 -20.17 -21.05
CA ASN A 99 2.45 -21.58 -20.67
C ASN A 99 1.61 -22.37 -21.67
N THR A 100 0.69 -21.71 -22.37
CA THR A 100 -0.27 -22.34 -23.29
C THR A 100 0.31 -22.50 -24.69
N LEU A 101 1.08 -21.51 -25.15
CA LEU A 101 1.60 -21.42 -26.52
C LEU A 101 3.02 -22.00 -26.63
N ARG A 102 3.21 -23.23 -26.13
CA ARG A 102 4.48 -23.97 -26.19
C ARG A 102 4.56 -24.89 -27.39
#